data_AF-A0A6J6VKV0-F1
#
_entry.id   AF-A0A6J6VKV0-F1
#
_cell.length_a   1.000
_cell.length_b   1.000
_cell.length_c   1.000
_cell.angle_alpha   90.00
_cell.angle_beta   90.00
_cell.angle_gamma   90.00
#
_symmetry.space_group_name_H-M   'P 1'
#
loop_
_entity.id
_entity.type
_entity.pdbx_description
1 polymer ?
#
loop_
_entity_poly.entity_id
_entity_poly.type
_entity_poly.pdbx_seq_one_letter_code
_entity_poly.pdbx_strand_id
1 'polypeptide(L)'
;MCKQRGHSFCSELGADISLWSKESPLPKPEWINAAAQTFSDSLQLALKGKLDDAKSLLKEAPDLEMREWFDVHAQNSGTWRFKALGIPTPEPILPLDTLKTFTKFESSVFGRDNFRCRYCSIEVFPKKIFRKTHDLLGDSVLPSGKTNSTRSGFYLQFAATLDHVLPWSLGGRTDETNLVTCCWSCNYGKLNYTVEQLGISNPLSRPPSPAATGTAEQLLTLIFIQARPDSSS
;
A
#
# COMPACT_ATOMS: atom_id res chain seq x y z
N MET A 1 -3.26 17.93 -1.78
CA MET A 1 -2.19 18.35 -0.84
C MET A 1 -2.80 18.37 0.54
N CYS A 2 -2.07 17.98 1.62
CA CYS A 2 -2.51 18.06 3.03
C CYS A 2 -3.66 19.06 3.14
N LYS A 3 -4.90 18.54 3.28
CA LYS A 3 -6.11 19.34 3.02
C LYS A 3 -6.22 20.55 3.94
N GLN A 4 -5.36 20.66 4.93
CA GLN A 4 -5.18 21.81 5.81
C GLN A 4 -4.75 23.03 4.97
N ARG A 5 -5.76 23.78 4.52
CA ARG A 5 -5.62 25.07 3.83
C ARG A 5 -4.80 26.01 4.71
N GLY A 6 -3.75 26.63 4.16
CA GLY A 6 -2.97 27.69 4.82
C GLY A 6 -1.60 27.28 5.35
N HIS A 7 -1.23 25.99 5.34
CA HIS A 7 0.11 25.57 5.72
C HIS A 7 1.09 25.64 4.54
N SER A 8 2.33 26.05 4.81
CA SER A 8 3.42 26.05 3.82
C SER A 8 4.07 24.69 3.61
N PHE A 9 3.73 23.69 4.43
CA PHE A 9 4.29 22.33 4.38
C PHE A 9 3.30 21.28 4.91
N CYS A 10 3.60 19.99 4.70
CA CYS A 10 2.87 18.86 5.30
C CYS A 10 3.43 18.54 6.68
N SER A 11 2.60 18.52 7.73
CA SER A 11 3.03 18.21 9.10
C SER A 11 3.80 16.89 9.22
N GLU A 12 3.34 15.85 8.51
CA GLU A 12 3.95 14.51 8.54
C GLU A 12 5.28 14.42 7.77
N LEU A 13 5.54 15.33 6.83
CA LEU A 13 6.85 15.44 6.19
C LEU A 13 7.81 16.30 7.01
N GLY A 14 7.28 17.29 7.73
CA GLY A 14 8.06 18.33 8.38
C GLY A 14 8.52 19.41 7.41
N ALA A 15 8.89 20.57 7.97
CA ALA A 15 9.34 21.73 7.19
C ALA A 15 10.78 21.58 6.67
N ASP A 16 11.61 20.79 7.35
CA ASP A 16 13.00 20.56 6.96
C ASP A 16 13.10 19.42 5.94
N ILE A 17 13.32 19.80 4.68
CA ILE A 17 13.44 18.89 3.53
C ILE A 17 14.63 17.92 3.69
N SER A 18 15.68 18.31 4.44
CA SER A 18 16.86 17.47 4.63
C SER A 18 16.56 16.21 5.46
N LEU A 19 15.54 16.27 6.32
CA LEU A 19 15.09 15.17 7.17
C LEU A 19 14.11 14.23 6.46
N TRP A 20 13.65 14.58 5.26
CA TRP A 20 12.71 13.75 4.53
C TRP A 20 13.32 12.41 4.15
N SER A 21 12.53 11.34 4.32
CA SER A 21 12.92 9.99 3.91
C SER A 21 13.41 9.96 2.46
N LYS A 22 14.50 9.20 2.24
CA LYS A 22 15.06 8.90 0.91
C LYS A 22 14.54 7.59 0.33
N GLU A 23 13.58 6.93 0.96
CA GLU A 23 13.08 5.62 0.53
C GLU A 23 11.59 5.62 0.20
N SER A 24 10.81 6.47 0.87
CA SER A 24 9.36 6.50 0.72
C SER A 24 8.82 7.91 0.52
N PRO A 25 7.69 8.07 -0.19
CA PRO A 25 7.01 9.36 -0.29
C PRO A 25 6.66 9.94 1.08
N LEU A 26 6.20 9.09 2.00
CA LEU A 26 5.94 9.44 3.39
C LEU A 26 6.09 8.19 4.28
N PRO A 27 7.03 8.20 5.25
CA PRO A 27 7.10 7.17 6.27
C PRO A 27 5.79 7.07 7.04
N LYS A 28 5.37 5.85 7.36
CA LYS A 28 4.19 5.63 8.18
C LYS A 28 4.57 5.76 9.66
N PRO A 29 3.72 6.39 10.50
CA PRO A 29 3.91 6.38 11.93
C PRO A 29 3.76 4.96 12.49
N GLU A 30 4.41 4.69 13.64
CA GLU A 30 4.48 3.36 14.23
C GLU A 30 3.12 2.71 14.50
N TRP A 31 2.10 3.49 14.86
CA TRP A 31 0.75 2.98 15.09
C TRP A 31 0.08 2.42 13.82
N ILE A 32 0.41 2.96 12.63
CA ILE A 32 -0.03 2.36 11.35
C ILE A 32 0.78 1.10 11.05
N ASN A 33 2.09 1.10 11.34
CA ASN A 33 2.92 -0.10 11.15
C ASN A 33 2.40 -1.26 12.01
N ALA A 34 2.04 -1.00 13.26
CA ALA A 34 1.44 -1.98 14.17
C ALA A 34 0.10 -2.52 13.65
N ALA A 35 -0.74 -1.66 13.05
CA ALA A 35 -2.04 -2.07 12.52
C ALA A 35 -1.96 -3.08 11.37
N ALA A 36 -0.85 -3.15 10.62
CA ALA A 36 -0.65 -4.19 9.61
C ALA A 36 -0.62 -5.59 10.26
N GLN A 37 0.06 -5.73 11.42
CA GLN A 37 0.08 -6.99 12.17
C GLN A 37 -1.30 -7.32 12.73
N THR A 38 -2.01 -6.32 13.27
CA THR A 38 -3.40 -6.47 13.75
C THR A 38 -4.32 -7.04 12.66
N PHE A 39 -4.14 -6.61 11.40
CA PHE A 39 -4.91 -7.14 10.27
C PHE A 39 -4.61 -8.61 9.99
N SER A 40 -3.32 -8.97 9.94
CA SER A 40 -2.88 -10.37 9.77
C SER A 40 -3.42 -11.26 10.88
N ASP A 41 -3.29 -10.85 12.13
CA ASP A 41 -3.72 -11.62 13.31
C ASP A 41 -5.24 -11.80 13.33
N SER A 42 -6.00 -10.76 12.99
CA SER A 42 -7.47 -10.83 12.90
C SER A 42 -7.90 -11.84 11.84
N LEU A 43 -7.30 -11.81 10.64
CA LEU A 43 -7.65 -12.80 9.63
C LEU A 43 -7.24 -14.21 10.05
N GLN A 44 -6.10 -14.42 10.72
CA GLN A 44 -5.74 -15.73 11.23
C GLN A 44 -6.76 -16.26 12.26
N LEU A 45 -7.24 -15.41 13.17
CA LEU A 45 -8.31 -15.76 14.11
C LEU A 45 -9.61 -16.12 13.37
N ALA A 46 -9.98 -15.32 12.37
CA ALA A 46 -11.18 -15.54 11.58
C ALA A 46 -11.13 -16.87 10.80
N LEU A 47 -9.98 -17.18 10.18
CA LEU A 47 -9.75 -18.45 9.50
C LEU A 47 -9.79 -19.64 10.48
N LYS A 48 -9.45 -19.46 11.76
CA LYS A 48 -9.59 -20.49 12.81
C LYS A 48 -11.01 -20.59 13.39
N GLY A 49 -12.00 -19.88 12.82
CA GLY A 49 -13.38 -19.84 13.31
C GLY A 49 -13.60 -18.96 14.54
N LYS A 50 -12.58 -18.26 15.03
CA LYS A 50 -12.66 -17.33 16.18
C LYS A 50 -13.13 -15.95 15.73
N LEU A 51 -14.35 -15.89 15.20
CA LEU A 51 -14.88 -14.69 14.54
C LEU A 51 -15.04 -13.50 15.50
N ASP A 52 -15.46 -13.74 16.74
CA ASP A 52 -15.69 -12.64 17.70
C ASP A 52 -14.36 -12.01 18.14
N ASP A 53 -13.34 -12.82 18.44
CA ASP A 53 -11.98 -12.34 18.72
C ASP A 53 -11.42 -11.53 17.54
N ALA A 54 -11.59 -12.05 16.32
CA ALA A 54 -11.14 -11.37 15.09
C ALA A 54 -11.83 -10.00 14.89
N LYS A 55 -13.13 -9.92 15.15
CA LYS A 55 -13.91 -8.68 15.05
C LYS A 55 -13.48 -7.67 16.11
N SER A 56 -13.32 -8.10 17.36
CA SER A 56 -12.87 -7.23 18.45
C SER A 56 -11.51 -6.61 18.12
N LEU A 57 -10.57 -7.42 17.64
CA LEU A 57 -9.22 -6.98 17.31
C LEU A 57 -9.18 -5.87 16.23
N LEU A 58 -10.00 -5.97 15.18
CA LEU A 58 -10.07 -4.90 14.16
C LEU A 58 -10.86 -3.67 14.61
N LYS A 59 -11.88 -3.85 15.45
CA LYS A 59 -12.68 -2.72 15.96
C LYS A 59 -11.91 -1.84 16.93
N GLU A 60 -10.98 -2.42 17.67
CA GLU A 60 -10.09 -1.69 18.58
C GLU A 60 -8.95 -0.95 17.84
N ALA A 61 -8.71 -1.30 16.58
CA ALA A 61 -7.69 -0.65 15.77
C ALA A 61 -8.13 0.74 15.28
N PRO A 62 -7.20 1.67 15.06
CA PRO A 62 -7.48 3.06 14.69
C PRO A 62 -7.84 3.22 13.20
N ASP A 63 -8.95 2.59 12.77
CA ASP A 63 -9.38 2.58 11.36
C ASP A 63 -9.71 3.99 10.83
N LEU A 64 -10.41 4.81 11.62
CA LEU A 64 -10.77 6.16 11.22
C LEU A 64 -9.53 7.04 11.05
N GLU A 65 -8.62 6.98 12.01
CA GLU A 65 -7.36 7.72 12.00
C GLU A 65 -6.49 7.28 10.82
N MET A 66 -6.45 5.98 10.49
CA MET A 66 -5.77 5.50 9.27
C MET A 66 -6.38 6.10 8.00
N ARG A 67 -7.71 6.22 7.91
CA ARG A 67 -8.39 6.84 6.75
C ARG A 67 -8.07 8.31 6.64
N GLU A 68 -8.16 9.03 7.75
CA GLU A 68 -7.86 10.47 7.81
C GLU A 68 -6.39 10.73 7.47
N TRP A 69 -5.46 9.97 8.04
CA TRP A 69 -4.04 10.11 7.74
C TRP A 69 -3.73 9.82 6.27
N PHE A 70 -4.40 8.82 5.66
CA PHE A 70 -4.30 8.59 4.22
C PHE A 70 -4.78 9.80 3.42
N ASP A 71 -6.00 10.26 3.69
CA ASP A 71 -6.69 11.27 2.90
C ASP A 71 -6.01 12.64 3.01
N VAL A 72 -5.55 12.98 4.21
CA VAL A 72 -4.86 14.23 4.48
C VAL A 72 -3.40 14.14 4.04
N HIS A 73 -2.65 13.13 4.49
CA HIS A 73 -1.18 13.14 4.33
C HIS A 73 -0.69 12.23 3.22
N ALA A 74 -0.98 10.93 3.28
CA ALA A 74 -0.32 9.92 2.46
C ALA A 74 -0.46 10.18 0.95
N GLN A 75 -1.71 10.27 0.46
CA GLN A 75 -2.01 10.42 -0.98
C GLN A 75 -1.53 11.75 -1.56
N ASN A 76 -1.11 12.67 -0.69
CA ASN A 76 -0.72 14.03 -1.04
C ASN A 76 0.79 14.27 -0.93
N SER A 77 1.53 13.31 -0.38
CA SER A 77 2.94 13.45 -0.03
C SER A 77 3.82 13.78 -1.24
N GLY A 78 3.67 13.09 -2.37
CA GLY A 78 4.47 13.36 -3.56
C GLY A 78 4.25 14.75 -4.15
N THR A 79 3.01 15.26 -4.12
CA THR A 79 2.76 16.64 -4.57
C THR A 79 3.46 17.67 -3.67
N TRP A 80 3.51 17.44 -2.36
CA TRP A 80 4.28 18.30 -1.45
C TRP A 80 5.77 18.24 -1.75
N ARG A 81 6.30 17.04 -1.97
CA ARG A 81 7.72 16.85 -2.24
C ARG A 81 8.13 17.47 -3.57
N PHE A 82 7.37 17.22 -4.63
CA PHE A 82 7.57 17.82 -5.95
C PHE A 82 7.62 19.34 -5.88
N LYS A 83 6.64 19.96 -5.19
CA LYS A 83 6.58 21.43 -5.05
C LYS A 83 7.77 22.00 -4.29
N ALA A 84 8.20 21.34 -3.23
CA ALA A 84 9.30 21.83 -2.38
C ALA A 84 10.68 21.61 -3.04
N LEU A 85 10.86 20.50 -3.74
CA LEU A 85 12.13 20.18 -4.42
C LEU A 85 12.28 20.89 -5.76
N GLY A 86 11.16 21.21 -6.44
CA GLY A 86 11.17 22.00 -7.67
C GLY A 86 11.88 21.33 -8.86
N ILE A 87 12.06 20.01 -8.83
CA ILE A 87 12.73 19.27 -9.90
C ILE A 87 11.80 19.20 -11.11
N PRO A 88 12.21 19.71 -12.29
CA PRO A 88 11.35 19.74 -13.49
C PRO A 88 10.88 18.36 -13.92
N THR A 89 9.69 18.30 -14.51
CA THR A 89 9.19 17.08 -15.15
C THR A 89 9.95 16.85 -16.45
N PRO A 90 10.55 15.66 -16.66
CA PRO A 90 11.23 15.34 -17.91
C PRO A 90 10.24 15.16 -19.05
N GLU A 91 10.73 15.30 -20.28
CA GLU A 91 9.95 14.91 -21.48
C GLU A 91 9.67 13.40 -21.46
N PRO A 92 8.44 12.97 -21.82
CA PRO A 92 8.08 11.56 -21.82
C PRO A 92 8.83 10.80 -22.92
N ILE A 93 9.27 9.57 -22.61
CA ILE A 93 9.83 8.66 -23.61
C ILE A 93 8.67 8.06 -24.43
N LEU A 94 8.67 8.32 -25.74
CA LEU A 94 7.65 7.84 -26.67
C LEU A 94 8.18 6.71 -27.57
N PRO A 95 7.32 5.77 -28.02
CA PRO A 95 5.90 5.66 -27.71
C PRO A 95 5.66 5.11 -26.30
N LEU A 96 4.56 5.54 -25.67
CA LEU A 96 4.13 4.99 -24.38
C LEU A 96 3.77 3.51 -24.52
N ASP A 97 3.92 2.75 -23.43
CA ASP A 97 3.53 1.35 -23.42
C ASP A 97 2.02 1.20 -23.66
N THR A 98 1.63 0.33 -24.58
CA THR A 98 0.23 0.03 -24.85
C THR A 98 -0.39 -0.78 -23.71
N LEU A 99 0.43 -1.51 -22.95
CA LEU A 99 0.00 -2.26 -21.78
C LEU A 99 -0.10 -1.34 -20.56
N LYS A 100 -1.29 -1.31 -19.94
CA LYS A 100 -1.60 -0.52 -18.73
C LYS A 100 -2.16 -1.34 -17.58
N THR A 101 -2.16 -2.67 -17.71
CA THR A 101 -2.76 -3.56 -16.73
C THR A 101 -1.69 -4.37 -16.00
N PHE A 102 -1.92 -4.62 -14.72
CA PHE A 102 -0.95 -5.29 -13.85
C PHE A 102 -1.21 -6.77 -13.63
N THR A 103 -2.41 -7.26 -13.93
CA THR A 103 -2.90 -8.59 -13.52
C THR A 103 -1.92 -9.73 -13.79
N LYS A 104 -1.23 -9.74 -14.93
CA LYS A 104 -0.28 -10.81 -15.28
C LYS A 104 1.05 -10.76 -14.49
N PHE A 105 1.37 -9.62 -13.87
CA PHE A 105 2.60 -9.38 -13.12
C PHE A 105 2.39 -9.44 -11.60
N GLU A 106 1.15 -9.34 -11.12
CA GLU A 106 0.85 -9.25 -9.69
C GLU A 106 1.49 -10.41 -8.91
N SER A 107 1.32 -11.66 -9.37
CA SER A 107 1.88 -12.82 -8.66
C SER A 107 3.40 -12.81 -8.61
N SER A 108 4.08 -12.54 -9.73
CA SER A 108 5.54 -12.57 -9.79
C SER A 108 6.17 -11.41 -9.03
N VAL A 109 5.63 -10.19 -9.18
CA VAL A 109 6.15 -8.99 -8.52
C VAL A 109 5.85 -8.98 -7.02
N PHE A 110 4.65 -9.40 -6.58
CA PHE A 110 4.36 -9.55 -5.16
C PHE A 110 5.26 -10.59 -4.49
N GLY A 111 5.46 -11.73 -5.14
CA GLY A 111 6.36 -12.78 -4.66
C GLY A 111 7.82 -12.31 -4.58
N ARG A 112 8.33 -11.69 -5.65
CA ARG A 112 9.69 -11.10 -5.69
C ARG A 112 9.92 -10.14 -4.54
N ASP A 113 8.93 -9.32 -4.23
CA ASP A 113 9.04 -8.26 -3.23
C ASP A 113 8.59 -8.70 -1.82
N ASN A 114 8.42 -10.00 -1.59
CA ASN A 114 8.00 -10.59 -0.31
C ASN A 114 6.70 -10.02 0.27
N PHE A 115 5.76 -9.59 -0.60
CA PHE A 115 4.54 -8.88 -0.18
C PHE A 115 4.83 -7.67 0.72
N ARG A 116 5.97 -7.01 0.50
CA ARG A 116 6.33 -5.75 1.17
C ARG A 116 6.30 -4.62 0.15
N CYS A 117 5.74 -3.49 0.57
CA CYS A 117 5.83 -2.25 -0.20
C CYS A 117 7.31 -1.89 -0.40
N ARG A 118 7.76 -1.74 -1.64
CA ARG A 118 9.16 -1.43 -1.95
C ARG A 118 9.60 -0.03 -1.53
N TYR A 119 8.66 0.85 -1.20
CA TYR A 119 8.94 2.19 -0.69
C TYR A 119 9.02 2.25 0.85
N CYS A 120 7.95 1.89 1.55
CA CYS A 120 7.88 2.03 3.02
C CYS A 120 8.08 0.71 3.79
N SER A 121 8.37 -0.40 3.10
CA SER A 121 8.57 -1.74 3.69
C SER A 121 7.38 -2.34 4.44
N ILE A 122 6.24 -1.65 4.51
CA ILE A 122 5.05 -2.22 5.15
C ILE A 122 4.57 -3.47 4.43
N GLU A 123 4.06 -4.43 5.18
CA GLU A 123 3.36 -5.57 4.59
C GLU A 123 2.13 -5.10 3.82
N VAL A 124 1.90 -5.72 2.66
CA VAL A 124 0.74 -5.43 1.82
C VAL A 124 -0.08 -6.69 1.58
N PHE A 125 -1.39 -6.51 1.52
CA PHE A 125 -2.34 -7.60 1.36
C PHE A 125 -3.04 -7.50 0.00
N PRO A 126 -2.97 -8.54 -0.84
CA PRO A 126 -3.72 -8.59 -2.09
C PRO A 126 -5.23 -8.47 -1.88
N LYS A 127 -5.94 -8.00 -2.92
CA LYS A 127 -7.40 -7.81 -2.89
C LYS A 127 -8.18 -9.05 -2.45
N LYS A 128 -7.67 -10.26 -2.73
CA LYS A 128 -8.28 -11.53 -2.32
C LYS A 128 -8.31 -11.69 -0.79
N ILE A 129 -7.25 -11.25 -0.10
CA ILE A 129 -7.19 -11.25 1.37
C ILE A 129 -8.25 -10.31 1.93
N PHE A 130 -8.28 -9.05 1.48
CA PHE A 130 -9.29 -8.07 1.90
C PHE A 130 -10.72 -8.56 1.67
N ARG A 131 -11.00 -9.16 0.51
CA ARG A 131 -12.32 -9.73 0.22
C ARG A 131 -12.67 -10.83 1.21
N LYS A 132 -11.77 -11.78 1.44
CA LYS A 132 -12.03 -12.88 2.38
C LYS A 132 -12.24 -12.39 3.81
N THR A 133 -11.45 -11.42 4.27
CA THR A 133 -11.65 -10.80 5.59
C THR A 133 -13.01 -10.11 5.68
N HIS A 134 -13.40 -9.35 4.65
CA HIS A 134 -14.71 -8.71 4.58
C HIS A 134 -15.85 -9.74 4.60
N ASP A 135 -15.75 -10.82 3.81
CA ASP A 135 -16.76 -11.88 3.75
C ASP A 135 -16.94 -12.58 5.11
N LEU A 136 -15.86 -12.74 5.88
CA LEU A 136 -15.88 -13.38 7.20
C LEU A 136 -16.36 -12.46 8.32
N LEU A 137 -15.95 -11.19 8.31
CA LEU A 137 -16.13 -10.28 9.45
C LEU A 137 -17.26 -9.27 9.24
N GLY A 138 -17.66 -9.04 7.99
CA GLY A 138 -18.74 -8.14 7.59
C GLY A 138 -18.30 -6.67 7.42
N ASP A 139 -19.16 -5.90 6.75
CA ASP A 139 -18.92 -4.50 6.40
C ASP A 139 -18.79 -3.58 7.62
N SER A 140 -19.46 -3.91 8.74
CA SER A 140 -19.37 -3.14 9.99
C SER A 140 -18.00 -3.23 10.67
N VAL A 141 -17.15 -4.19 10.28
CA VAL A 141 -15.78 -4.37 10.80
C VAL A 141 -14.74 -3.96 9.77
N LEU A 142 -14.96 -4.29 8.50
CA LEU A 142 -14.04 -3.93 7.42
C LEU A 142 -14.82 -3.33 6.24
N PRO A 143 -15.15 -2.03 6.31
CA PRO A 143 -15.92 -1.35 5.27
C PRO A 143 -15.28 -1.43 3.88
N SER A 144 -16.07 -1.78 2.86
CA SER A 144 -15.61 -1.98 1.47
C SER A 144 -15.95 -0.83 0.52
N GLY A 145 -16.28 0.34 1.06
CA GLY A 145 -16.78 1.50 0.32
C GLY A 145 -15.89 1.99 -0.83
N LYS A 146 -16.48 2.82 -1.69
CA LYS A 146 -15.83 3.26 -2.94
C LYS A 146 -14.98 4.52 -2.80
N THR A 147 -15.17 5.30 -1.73
CA THR A 147 -14.46 6.57 -1.47
C THR A 147 -13.48 6.41 -0.30
N ASN A 148 -12.54 7.35 -0.16
CA ASN A 148 -11.64 7.39 1.01
C ASN A 148 -12.41 7.43 2.34
N SER A 149 -13.57 8.09 2.37
CA SER A 149 -14.40 8.21 3.58
C SER A 149 -15.19 6.95 3.93
N THR A 150 -15.50 6.11 2.93
CA THR A 150 -16.40 4.94 3.10
C THR A 150 -15.66 3.60 3.09
N ARG A 151 -14.38 3.58 2.70
CA ARG A 151 -13.53 2.40 2.67
C ARG A 151 -12.69 2.32 3.94
N SER A 152 -12.42 1.12 4.46
CA SER A 152 -11.56 0.93 5.64
C SER A 152 -10.17 1.56 5.48
N GLY A 153 -9.64 2.06 6.59
CA GLY A 153 -8.27 2.56 6.71
C GLY A 153 -7.25 1.47 6.44
N PHE A 154 -7.52 0.24 6.89
CA PHE A 154 -6.73 -0.93 6.55
C PHE A 154 -6.53 -1.10 5.04
N TYR A 155 -7.59 -0.95 4.25
CA TYR A 155 -7.47 -1.06 2.79
C TYR A 155 -6.64 0.09 2.21
N LEU A 156 -6.89 1.33 2.65
CA LEU A 156 -6.15 2.49 2.16
C LEU A 156 -4.65 2.43 2.49
N GLN A 157 -4.31 1.83 3.63
CA GLN A 157 -2.92 1.73 4.08
C GLN A 157 -2.17 0.51 3.51
N PHE A 158 -2.84 -0.64 3.41
CA PHE A 158 -2.16 -1.93 3.21
C PHE A 158 -2.59 -2.70 1.95
N ALA A 159 -3.56 -2.22 1.16
CA ALA A 159 -3.89 -2.87 -0.11
C ALA A 159 -2.67 -2.91 -1.04
N ALA A 160 -2.32 -4.11 -1.50
CA ALA A 160 -1.27 -4.33 -2.46
C ALA A 160 -1.71 -3.84 -3.85
N THR A 161 -0.80 -3.15 -4.53
CA THR A 161 -0.86 -2.81 -5.95
C THR A 161 0.55 -2.88 -6.53
N LEU A 162 0.67 -2.79 -7.86
CA LEU A 162 1.94 -2.47 -8.49
C LEU A 162 2.04 -0.98 -8.74
N ASP A 163 3.26 -0.48 -8.68
CA ASP A 163 3.62 0.90 -9.00
C ASP A 163 4.72 0.89 -10.08
N HIS A 164 4.61 1.80 -11.03
CA HIS A 164 5.68 2.06 -11.99
C HIS A 164 6.75 2.97 -11.35
N VAL A 165 7.99 2.51 -11.27
CA VAL A 165 9.11 3.30 -10.74
C VAL A 165 9.32 4.56 -11.59
N LEU A 166 9.59 4.38 -12.89
CA LEU A 166 9.40 5.43 -13.90
C LEU A 166 7.91 5.46 -14.26
N PRO A 167 7.18 6.56 -14.03
CA PRO A 167 5.75 6.65 -14.31
C PRO A 167 5.43 6.29 -15.76
N TRP A 168 4.34 5.56 -15.98
CA TRP A 168 3.86 5.22 -17.32
C TRP A 168 3.68 6.45 -18.21
N SER A 169 3.18 7.57 -17.65
CA SER A 169 2.99 8.84 -18.36
C SER A 169 4.29 9.48 -18.85
N LEU A 170 5.44 9.05 -18.32
CA LEU A 170 6.78 9.51 -18.71
C LEU A 170 7.53 8.45 -19.56
N GLY A 171 6.82 7.41 -20.03
CA GLY A 171 7.39 6.35 -20.86
C GLY A 171 7.84 5.10 -20.10
N GLY A 172 7.51 5.00 -18.80
CA GLY A 172 7.72 3.79 -18.02
C GLY A 172 7.01 2.57 -18.61
N ARG A 173 7.76 1.50 -18.84
CA ARG A 173 7.22 0.24 -19.35
C ARG A 173 6.44 -0.50 -18.27
N THR A 174 5.41 -1.25 -18.67
CA THR A 174 4.63 -2.09 -17.77
C THR A 174 5.20 -3.50 -17.80
N ASP A 175 6.34 -3.68 -17.12
CA ASP A 175 7.04 -4.96 -16.95
C ASP A 175 7.80 -5.01 -15.62
N GLU A 176 8.32 -6.17 -15.25
CA GLU A 176 8.95 -6.40 -13.94
C GLU A 176 10.22 -5.55 -13.69
N THR A 177 10.86 -5.02 -14.74
CA THR A 177 12.03 -4.15 -14.60
C THR A 177 11.68 -2.73 -14.15
N ASN A 178 10.39 -2.36 -14.24
CA ASN A 178 9.88 -1.06 -13.83
C ASN A 178 8.72 -1.16 -12.83
N LEU A 179 8.15 -2.34 -12.61
CA LEU A 179 7.09 -2.57 -11.65
C LEU A 179 7.62 -3.01 -10.29
N VAL A 180 7.08 -2.42 -9.23
CA VAL A 180 7.34 -2.79 -7.84
C VAL A 180 6.05 -2.97 -7.06
N THR A 181 6.08 -3.86 -6.08
CA THR A 181 5.02 -4.01 -5.08
C THR A 181 4.92 -2.72 -4.27
N CYS A 182 3.70 -2.21 -4.14
CA CYS A 182 3.43 -0.95 -3.48
C CYS A 182 2.13 -1.03 -2.67
N CYS A 183 2.12 -0.40 -1.50
CA CYS A 183 0.87 -0.16 -0.79
C CYS A 183 0.12 1.03 -1.42
N TRP A 184 -1.20 1.06 -1.32
CA TRP A 184 -2.01 2.20 -1.81
C TRP A 184 -1.50 3.55 -1.30
N SER A 185 -1.24 3.67 0.00
CA SER A 185 -0.65 4.87 0.62
C SER A 185 0.58 5.42 -0.12
N CYS A 186 1.55 4.57 -0.49
CA CYS A 186 2.73 5.00 -1.24
C CYS A 186 2.46 5.18 -2.74
N ASN A 187 1.62 4.38 -3.37
CA ASN A 187 1.31 4.50 -4.80
C ASN A 187 0.58 5.82 -5.10
N TYR A 188 -0.47 6.12 -4.33
CA TYR A 188 -1.16 7.41 -4.41
C TYR A 188 -0.26 8.56 -3.95
N GLY A 189 0.60 8.32 -2.95
CA GLY A 189 1.59 9.30 -2.50
C GLY A 189 2.60 9.65 -3.58
N LYS A 190 3.15 8.67 -4.32
CA LYS A 190 4.11 8.90 -5.42
C LYS A 190 3.43 9.49 -6.65
N LEU A 191 2.20 9.08 -6.94
CA LEU A 191 1.42 9.57 -8.08
C LEU A 191 2.19 9.35 -9.40
N ASN A 192 2.22 10.35 -10.29
CA ASN A 192 2.91 10.29 -11.58
C ASN A 192 4.30 10.96 -11.55
N TYR A 193 4.89 11.14 -10.37
CA TYR A 193 6.23 11.71 -10.22
C TYR A 193 7.30 10.61 -10.32
N THR A 194 8.48 10.98 -10.84
CA THR A 194 9.67 10.12 -10.77
C THR A 194 10.22 10.07 -9.35
N VAL A 195 11.05 9.07 -9.05
CA VAL A 195 11.70 8.96 -7.74
C VAL A 195 12.64 10.15 -7.48
N GLU A 196 13.30 10.65 -8.52
CA GLU A 196 14.16 11.84 -8.50
C GLU A 196 13.36 13.09 -8.14
N GLN A 197 12.19 13.29 -8.78
CA GLN A 197 11.30 14.42 -8.48
C GLN A 197 10.83 14.45 -7.03
N LEU A 198 10.77 13.28 -6.38
CA LEU A 198 10.42 13.15 -4.97
C LEU A 198 11.65 13.11 -4.05
N GLY A 199 12.87 13.12 -4.58
CA GLY A 199 14.10 12.98 -3.80
C GLY A 199 14.15 11.66 -3.03
N ILE A 200 13.59 10.59 -3.58
CA ILE A 200 13.68 9.23 -3.05
C ILE A 200 14.53 8.37 -4.00
N SER A 201 15.16 7.34 -3.45
CA SER A 201 15.98 6.38 -4.18
C SER A 201 15.11 5.40 -4.98
N ASN A 202 15.63 4.92 -6.10
CA ASN A 202 14.99 3.87 -6.88
C ASN A 202 14.79 2.61 -6.01
N PRO A 203 13.55 2.14 -5.81
CA PRO A 203 13.29 0.94 -5.00
C PRO A 203 13.94 -0.34 -5.55
N LEU A 204 14.23 -0.42 -6.85
CA LEU A 204 14.86 -1.59 -7.47
C LEU A 204 16.38 -1.66 -7.27
N SER A 205 17.02 -0.60 -6.74
CA SER A 205 18.48 -0.60 -6.50
C SER A 205 18.89 -1.25 -5.17
N ARG A 206 17.94 -1.72 -4.37
CA ARG A 206 18.16 -2.40 -3.09
C ARG A 206 17.43 -3.76 -3.08
N PRO A 207 17.77 -4.71 -2.21
CA PRO A 207 16.99 -5.95 -2.08
C PRO A 207 15.57 -5.71 -1.50
N PRO A 208 14.62 -6.61 -1.74
CA PRO A 208 13.33 -6.64 -1.07
C PRO A 208 13.50 -6.81 0.45
N SER A 209 12.65 -6.13 1.22
CA SER A 209 12.61 -6.29 2.66
C SER A 209 12.20 -7.72 3.00
N PRO A 210 12.69 -8.32 4.10
CA PRO A 210 12.30 -9.66 4.50
C PRO A 210 10.78 -9.77 4.68
N ALA A 211 10.25 -10.95 4.37
CA ALA A 211 8.84 -11.26 4.60
C ALA A 211 8.49 -11.07 6.09
N ALA A 212 7.26 -10.64 6.38
CA ALA A 212 6.75 -10.53 7.75
C ALA A 212 6.55 -11.92 8.38
N THR A 213 6.27 -11.99 9.68
CA THR A 213 5.75 -13.22 10.30
C THR A 213 4.25 -13.32 10.02
N GLY A 214 3.72 -14.49 9.64
CA GLY A 214 2.28 -14.59 9.33
C GLY A 214 1.90 -13.94 8.00
N THR A 215 2.76 -14.06 6.98
CA THR A 215 2.74 -13.24 5.76
C THR A 215 1.41 -13.26 5.01
N ALA A 216 1.18 -12.24 4.18
CA ALA A 216 0.17 -12.25 3.14
C ALA A 216 0.20 -13.54 2.28
N GLU A 217 1.39 -14.09 2.00
CA GLU A 217 1.53 -15.37 1.29
C GLU A 217 1.00 -16.57 2.09
N GLN A 218 1.30 -16.63 3.38
CA GLN A 218 0.76 -17.65 4.28
C GLN A 218 -0.77 -17.54 4.39
N LEU A 219 -1.29 -16.32 4.53
CA LEU A 219 -2.73 -16.05 4.53
C LEU A 219 -3.39 -16.50 3.22
N LEU A 220 -2.80 -16.19 2.06
CA LEU A 220 -3.31 -16.67 0.77
C LEU A 220 -3.36 -18.19 0.69
N THR A 221 -2.34 -18.85 1.21
CA THR A 221 -2.26 -20.32 1.28
C THR A 221 -3.37 -20.90 2.15
N LEU A 222 -3.58 -20.35 3.35
CA LEU A 222 -4.65 -20.77 4.25
C LEU A 222 -6.04 -20.57 3.63
N ILE A 223 -6.27 -19.42 2.99
CA ILE A 223 -7.52 -19.13 2.27
C ILE A 223 -7.76 -20.16 1.16
N PHE A 224 -6.71 -20.53 0.43
CA PHE A 224 -6.82 -21.51 -0.64
C PHE A 224 -7.13 -22.92 -0.11
N ILE A 225 -6.50 -23.34 0.99
CA ILE A 225 -6.76 -24.65 1.62
C ILE A 225 -8.23 -24.75 2.06
N GLN A 226 -8.77 -23.72 2.71
CA GLN A 226 -10.16 -23.70 3.18
C GLN A 226 -11.21 -23.62 2.06
N ALA A 227 -10.81 -23.19 0.86
CA ALA A 227 -11.72 -23.10 -0.28
C ALA A 227 -11.89 -24.43 -1.02
N ARG A 228 -11.12 -25.47 -0.67
CA ARG A 228 -11.29 -26.81 -1.24
C ARG A 228 -12.57 -27.43 -0.63
N PRO A 229 -13.51 -27.93 -1.45
CA PRO A 229 -14.61 -28.73 -0.90
C PRO A 229 -14.01 -29.94 -0.20
N ASP A 230 -14.54 -30.28 0.98
CA ASP A 230 -14.10 -31.46 1.73
C ASP A 230 -14.14 -32.69 0.81
N SER A 231 -12.97 -33.24 0.50
CA SER A 231 -12.84 -34.54 -0.16
C SER A 231 -12.99 -35.65 0.89
N SER A 232 -14.04 -35.58 1.70
CA SER A 232 -14.43 -36.63 2.64
C SER A 232 -15.74 -37.25 2.15
N SER A 233 -15.58 -38.24 1.28
CA SER A 233 -16.53 -39.35 1.07
C SER A 233 -16.53 -40.28 2.28
#